data_AF-A0A2U9SEP8-F1
#
_entry.id   AF-A0A2U9SEP8-F1
#
_cell.length_a   1.000
_cell.length_b   1.000
_cell.length_c   1.000
_cell.angle_alpha   90.00
_cell.angle_beta   90.00
_cell.angle_gamma   90.00
#
_symmetry.space_group_name_H-M   'P 1'
#
loop_
_entity.id
_entity.type
_entity.pdbx_description
1 polymer ?
#
loop_
_entity_poly.entity_id
_entity_poly.type
_entity_poly.pdbx_seq_one_letter_code
_entity_poly.pdbx_strand_id
1 'polypeptide(L)'
;MVPLPSSTEGRLLLAAFFVLLTLIGLSILGERSLPLFGGNRDLAARAYKALFVGLGGGMLGLAAPALVTGLIGRLRALFTRIEAKGAIADAILRDRALDQAQAAGFTLMALFLLAGGVAAVLVWTGILWPGER
;
A
#
# COMPACT_ATOMS: atom_id res chain seq x y z
N MET A 1 -2.40 -14.25 -20.03
CA MET A 1 -3.10 -13.14 -19.35
C MET A 1 -2.84 -11.90 -20.19
N VAL A 2 -3.89 -11.16 -20.59
CA VAL A 2 -3.72 -9.92 -21.37
C VAL A 2 -3.14 -8.86 -20.42
N PRO A 3 -2.03 -8.19 -20.76
CA PRO A 3 -1.46 -7.15 -19.90
C PRO A 3 -2.50 -6.05 -19.71
N LEU A 4 -2.82 -5.73 -18.45
CA LEU A 4 -3.70 -4.60 -18.14
C LEU A 4 -3.09 -3.32 -18.73
N PRO A 5 -3.89 -2.46 -19.37
CA PRO A 5 -3.40 -1.20 -19.91
C PRO A 5 -2.75 -0.38 -18.79
N SER A 6 -1.64 0.29 -19.08
CA SER A 6 -0.88 1.17 -18.16
C SER A 6 -1.76 2.16 -17.37
N SER A 7 -2.96 2.44 -17.88
CA SER A 7 -4.02 3.19 -17.20
C SER A 7 -4.45 2.61 -15.84
N THR A 8 -4.38 1.30 -15.61
CA THR A 8 -4.87 0.67 -14.35
C THR A 8 -3.88 0.90 -13.21
N GLU A 9 -2.59 0.68 -13.43
CA GLU A 9 -1.55 0.93 -12.42
C GLU A 9 -1.48 2.42 -12.05
N GLY A 10 -1.60 3.31 -13.05
CA GLY A 10 -1.69 4.75 -12.80
C GLY A 10 -2.91 5.15 -11.98
N ARG A 11 -4.08 4.54 -12.23
CA ARG A 11 -5.30 4.75 -11.41
C ARG A 11 -5.12 4.25 -9.98
N LEU A 12 -4.47 3.11 -9.78
CA LEU A 12 -4.20 2.57 -8.45
C LEU A 12 -3.23 3.46 -7.65
N LEU A 13 -2.18 3.98 -8.29
CA LEU A 13 -1.31 4.98 -7.66
C LEU A 13 -2.05 6.26 -7.30
N LEU A 14 -2.93 6.75 -8.18
CA LEU A 14 -3.74 7.92 -7.90
C LEU A 14 -4.67 7.67 -6.71
N ALA A 15 -5.31 6.49 -6.66
CA ALA A 15 -6.13 6.09 -5.52
C ALA A 15 -5.30 6.03 -4.23
N ALA A 16 -4.10 5.44 -4.27
CA ALA A 16 -3.18 5.43 -3.12
C ALA A 16 -2.81 6.85 -2.67
N PHE A 17 -2.58 7.77 -3.60
CA PHE A 17 -2.31 9.17 -3.30
C PHE A 17 -3.52 9.87 -2.63
N PHE A 18 -4.74 9.62 -3.09
CA PHE A 18 -5.94 10.13 -2.41
C PHE A 18 -6.11 9.56 -0.99
N VAL A 19 -5.78 8.29 -0.79
CA VAL A 19 -5.77 7.67 0.55
C VAL A 19 -4.72 8.34 1.44
N LEU A 20 -3.52 8.65 0.91
CA LEU A 20 -2.50 9.40 1.64
C LEU A 20 -3.00 10.79 2.06
N LEU A 21 -3.65 11.54 1.16
CA LEU A 21 -4.24 12.84 1.49
C LEU A 21 -5.31 12.72 2.58
N THR A 22 -6.09 11.65 2.54
CA THR A 22 -7.10 11.36 3.56
C THR A 22 -6.45 11.11 4.92
N LEU A 23 -5.37 10.33 4.97
CA LEU A 23 -4.58 10.08 6.19
C LEU A 23 -4.00 11.38 6.76
N ILE A 24 -3.45 12.25 5.90
CA ILE A 24 -2.95 13.57 6.31
C ILE A 24 -4.09 14.45 6.84
N GLY A 25 -5.26 14.42 6.21
CA GLY A 25 -6.44 15.13 6.71
C GLY A 25 -6.86 14.63 8.09
N LEU A 26 -6.91 13.31 8.27
CA LEU A 26 -7.25 12.67 9.55
C LEU A 26 -6.26 13.03 10.66
N SER A 27 -4.95 13.12 10.37
CA SER A 27 -3.96 13.48 11.38
C SER A 27 -4.10 14.92 11.87
N ILE A 28 -4.57 15.84 11.01
CA ILE A 28 -4.79 17.25 11.36
C ILE A 28 -6.11 17.42 12.15
N LEU A 29 -7.12 16.59 11.90
CA LEU A 29 -8.45 16.73 12.53
C LEU A 29 -8.52 16.26 13.99
N GLY A 30 -7.52 15.55 14.50
CA GLY A 30 -7.59 14.71 15.71
C GLY A 30 -8.35 15.28 16.91
N GLU A 31 -8.02 16.48 17.40
CA GLU A 31 -8.70 17.06 18.56
C GLU A 31 -10.03 17.75 18.21
N ARG A 32 -10.17 18.25 16.97
CA ARG A 32 -11.38 18.98 16.53
C ARG A 32 -12.59 18.07 16.33
N SER A 33 -12.35 16.77 16.14
CA SER A 33 -13.37 15.74 15.96
C SER A 33 -13.88 15.12 17.26
N LEU A 34 -13.32 15.46 18.43
CA LEU A 34 -13.78 14.95 19.73
C LEU A 34 -15.29 15.08 19.98
N PRO A 35 -15.97 16.18 19.56
CA PRO A 35 -17.42 16.30 19.68
C PRO A 35 -18.20 15.22 18.92
N LEU A 36 -17.67 14.70 17.80
CA LEU A 36 -18.30 13.62 17.02
C LEU A 36 -18.34 12.30 17.77
N PHE A 37 -17.46 12.12 18.76
CA PHE A 37 -17.39 10.93 19.61
C PHE A 37 -18.03 11.14 20.99
N GLY A 38 -18.87 12.19 21.15
CA GLY A 38 -19.52 12.50 22.42
C GLY A 38 -18.54 12.88 23.54
N GLY A 39 -17.34 13.34 23.19
CA GLY A 39 -16.27 13.66 24.15
C GLY A 39 -15.47 12.45 24.64
N ASN A 40 -15.75 11.24 24.16
CA ASN A 40 -15.01 10.03 24.55
C ASN A 40 -13.67 9.96 23.78
N ARG A 41 -12.58 10.33 24.47
CA ARG A 41 -11.21 10.33 23.94
C ARG A 41 -10.73 8.94 23.53
N ASP A 42 -11.06 7.91 24.30
CA ASP A 42 -10.59 6.55 24.03
C ASP A 42 -11.25 5.98 22.77
N LEU A 43 -12.56 6.21 22.61
CA LEU A 43 -13.28 5.80 21.41
C LEU A 43 -12.74 6.53 20.16
N ALA A 44 -12.51 7.84 20.27
CA ALA A 44 -11.94 8.64 19.20
C ALA A 44 -10.54 8.11 18.81
N ALA A 45 -9.63 7.96 19.77
CA ALA A 45 -8.27 7.48 19.54
C ALA A 45 -8.25 6.10 18.87
N ARG A 46 -9.10 5.18 19.35
CA ARG A 46 -9.20 3.83 18.78
C ARG A 46 -9.74 3.83 17.35
N ALA A 47 -10.76 4.65 17.07
CA ALA A 47 -11.30 4.82 15.74
C ALA A 47 -10.26 5.40 14.77
N TYR A 48 -9.53 6.45 15.19
CA TYR A 48 -8.46 7.04 14.38
C TYR A 48 -7.32 6.07 14.10
N LYS A 49 -6.86 5.32 15.11
CA LYS A 49 -5.81 4.31 14.93
C LYS A 49 -6.25 3.19 13.97
N ALA A 50 -7.47 2.68 14.14
CA ALA A 50 -8.02 1.65 13.24
C ALA A 50 -8.15 2.15 11.80
N LEU A 51 -8.64 3.38 11.60
CA LEU A 51 -8.70 4.03 10.29
C LEU A 51 -7.31 4.24 9.69
N PHE A 52 -6.34 4.72 10.47
CA PHE A 52 -4.98 4.95 10.01
C PHE A 52 -4.31 3.65 9.53
N VAL A 53 -4.48 2.57 10.29
CA VAL A 53 -3.91 1.27 9.96
C VAL A 53 -4.61 0.64 8.75
N GLY A 54 -5.94 0.69 8.71
CA GLY A 54 -6.72 0.15 7.60
C GLY A 54 -6.47 0.88 6.29
N LEU A 55 -6.53 2.22 6.31
CA LEU A 55 -6.24 3.06 5.15
C LEU A 55 -4.75 3.03 4.77
N GLY A 56 -3.83 2.96 5.74
CA GLY A 56 -2.40 2.80 5.47
C GLY A 56 -2.08 1.49 4.77
N GLY A 57 -2.66 0.38 5.23
CA GLY A 57 -2.54 -0.92 4.55
C GLY A 57 -3.17 -0.91 3.16
N GLY A 58 -4.34 -0.28 3.02
CA GLY A 58 -4.99 -0.07 1.72
C GLY A 58 -4.15 0.75 0.75
N MET A 59 -3.56 1.86 1.21
CA MET A 59 -2.65 2.70 0.43
C MET A 59 -1.45 1.91 -0.09
N LEU A 60 -0.77 1.16 0.79
CA LEU A 60 0.37 0.33 0.40
C LEU A 60 -0.04 -0.77 -0.58
N GLY A 61 -1.19 -1.40 -0.35
CA GLY A 61 -1.73 -2.39 -1.28
C GLY A 61 -1.96 -1.81 -2.67
N LEU A 62 -2.60 -0.65 -2.76
CA LEU A 62 -2.86 0.03 -4.03
C LEU A 62 -1.58 0.52 -4.72
N ALA A 63 -0.56 0.91 -3.96
CA ALA A 63 0.73 1.34 -4.52
C ALA A 63 1.62 0.16 -4.96
N ALA A 64 1.47 -1.01 -4.35
CA ALA A 64 2.38 -2.15 -4.55
C ALA A 64 2.54 -2.58 -6.03
N PRO A 65 1.47 -2.70 -6.86
CA PRO A 65 1.62 -3.09 -8.25
C PRO A 65 2.55 -2.15 -9.02
N ALA A 66 2.30 -0.85 -8.93
CA ALA A 66 3.07 0.15 -9.67
C ALA A 66 4.50 0.33 -9.14
N LEU A 67 4.72 0.14 -7.83
CA LEU A 67 6.06 0.16 -7.25
C LEU A 67 6.89 -1.02 -7.75
N VAL A 68 6.31 -2.23 -7.80
CA VAL A 68 6.99 -3.44 -8.24
C VAL A 68 7.28 -3.41 -9.74
N THR A 69 6.27 -3.08 -10.57
CA THR A 69 6.47 -2.97 -12.02
C THR A 69 7.42 -1.84 -12.38
N GLY A 70 7.29 -0.68 -11.73
CA GLY A 70 8.17 0.48 -11.92
C GLY A 70 9.62 0.19 -11.52
N LEU A 71 9.85 -0.52 -10.41
CA LEU A 71 11.18 -0.92 -9.98
C LEU A 71 11.83 -1.88 -10.98
N ILE A 72 11.11 -2.91 -11.41
CA ILE A 72 11.62 -3.89 -12.38
C ILE A 72 11.88 -3.23 -13.74
N GLY A 73 11.00 -2.33 -14.19
CA GLY A 73 11.22 -1.54 -15.41
C GLY A 73 12.50 -0.71 -15.34
N ARG A 74 12.76 -0.03 -14.21
CA ARG A 74 13.99 0.74 -14.00
C ARG A 74 15.23 -0.14 -13.91
N LEU A 75 15.15 -1.28 -13.23
CA LEU A 75 16.23 -2.26 -13.16
C LEU A 75 16.57 -2.81 -14.54
N ARG A 76 15.56 -3.15 -15.35
CA ARG A 76 15.76 -3.62 -16.73
C ARG A 76 16.45 -2.55 -17.58
N ALA A 77 16.00 -1.30 -17.51
CA ALA A 77 16.65 -0.19 -18.21
C ALA A 77 18.11 0.01 -17.77
N LEU A 78 18.39 -0.11 -16.46
CA LEU A 78 19.74 0.02 -15.92
C LEU A 78 20.64 -1.14 -16.37
N PHE A 79 20.19 -2.39 -16.23
CA PHE A 79 20.96 -3.58 -16.64
C PHE A 79 21.23 -3.64 -18.14
N THR A 80 20.28 -3.18 -18.96
CA THR A 80 20.47 -3.07 -20.41
C THR A 80 21.54 -2.04 -20.75
N ARG A 81 21.59 -0.92 -20.02
CA ARG A 81 22.58 0.16 -20.24
C ARG A 81 24.00 -0.24 -19.89
N ILE A 82 24.19 -1.11 -18.89
CA ILE A 82 25.52 -1.52 -18.42
C ILE A 82 25.99 -2.86 -19.01
N GLU A 83 25.23 -3.43 -19.95
CA GLU A 83 25.47 -4.77 -20.53
C GLU A 83 25.77 -5.82 -19.44
N ALA A 84 25.00 -5.80 -18.35
CA ALA A 84 25.26 -6.64 -17.20
C ALA A 84 25.22 -8.13 -17.57
N LYS A 85 26.23 -8.87 -17.11
CA LYS A 85 26.34 -10.32 -17.31
C LYS A 85 26.14 -11.05 -15.99
N GLY A 86 25.39 -12.15 -16.02
CA GLY A 86 25.18 -13.04 -14.87
C GLY A 86 23.73 -13.46 -14.70
N ALA A 87 23.51 -14.50 -13.88
CA ALA A 87 22.20 -15.15 -13.72
C ALA A 87 21.06 -14.20 -13.31
N ILE A 88 21.35 -13.14 -12.54
CA ILE A 88 20.37 -12.14 -12.12
C ILE A 88 20.02 -11.18 -13.26
N ALA A 89 21.01 -10.75 -14.05
CA ALA A 89 20.77 -9.91 -15.22
C ALA A 89 19.96 -10.68 -16.26
N ASP A 90 20.31 -11.95 -16.51
CA ASP A 90 19.55 -12.83 -17.41
C ASP A 90 18.11 -13.05 -16.92
N ALA A 91 17.90 -13.20 -15.60
CA ALA A 91 16.57 -13.35 -15.04
C ALA A 91 15.71 -12.09 -15.21
N ILE A 92 16.29 -10.89 -15.04
CA ILE A 92 15.57 -9.60 -15.15
C ILE A 92 15.36 -9.17 -16.60
N LEU A 93 16.29 -9.52 -17.51
CA LEU A 93 16.20 -9.17 -18.93
C LEU A 93 15.26 -10.09 -19.72
N ARG A 94 14.91 -11.27 -19.19
CA ARG A 94 13.91 -12.18 -19.78
C ARG A 94 12.58 -11.46 -20.05
N ASP A 95 11.96 -11.79 -21.17
CA ASP A 95 10.70 -11.15 -21.60
C ASP A 95 9.54 -11.35 -20.61
N ARG A 96 9.55 -12.44 -19.84
CA ARG A 96 8.51 -12.72 -18.84
C ARG A 96 8.71 -12.00 -17.50
N ALA A 97 9.83 -11.31 -17.28
CA ALA A 97 10.13 -10.69 -15.99
C ALA A 97 9.12 -9.60 -15.61
N LEU A 98 8.62 -8.85 -16.59
CA LEU A 98 7.58 -7.83 -16.37
C LEU A 98 6.22 -8.45 -16.04
N ASP A 99 5.83 -9.55 -16.71
CA ASP A 99 4.59 -10.27 -16.40
C ASP A 99 4.63 -10.87 -14.98
N GLN A 100 5.78 -11.41 -14.57
CA GLN A 100 5.99 -11.92 -13.22
C GLN A 100 5.96 -10.79 -12.18
N ALA A 101 6.55 -9.63 -12.49
CA ALA A 101 6.51 -8.45 -11.63
C ALA A 101 5.08 -7.94 -11.45
N GLN A 102 4.28 -7.92 -12.52
CA GLN A 102 2.88 -7.54 -12.47
C GLN A 102 2.07 -8.50 -11.59
N ALA A 103 2.22 -9.81 -11.80
CA ALA A 103 1.56 -10.82 -10.98
C ALA A 103 1.96 -10.73 -9.50
N ALA A 104 3.25 -10.54 -9.21
CA ALA A 104 3.75 -10.32 -7.86
C ALA A 104 3.19 -9.05 -7.23
N GLY A 105 3.11 -7.96 -7.99
CA GLY A 105 2.53 -6.69 -7.57
C GLY A 105 1.06 -6.81 -7.14
N PHE A 106 0.22 -7.48 -7.95
CA PHE A 106 -1.18 -7.73 -7.59
C PHE A 106 -1.34 -8.70 -6.42
N THR A 107 -0.45 -9.69 -6.30
CA THR A 107 -0.45 -10.60 -5.15
C THR A 107 -0.11 -9.83 -3.87
N LEU A 108 0.90 -8.96 -3.91
CA LEU A 108 1.25 -8.07 -2.80
C LEU A 108 0.11 -7.12 -2.45
N MET A 109 -0.58 -6.55 -3.44
CA MET A 109 -1.78 -5.74 -3.21
C MET A 109 -2.82 -6.50 -2.38
N ALA A 110 -3.15 -7.73 -2.76
CA ALA A 110 -4.11 -8.55 -2.01
C ALA A 110 -3.63 -8.83 -0.58
N LEU A 111 -2.35 -9.15 -0.40
CA LEU A 111 -1.76 -9.39 0.92
C LEU A 111 -1.80 -8.14 1.81
N PHE A 112 -1.47 -6.96 1.28
CA PHE A 112 -1.53 -5.71 2.03
C PHE A 112 -2.96 -5.31 2.39
N LEU A 113 -3.93 -5.54 1.49
CA LEU A 113 -5.34 -5.29 1.78
C LEU A 113 -5.85 -6.20 2.90
N LEU A 114 -5.52 -7.49 2.84
CA LEU A 114 -5.89 -8.44 3.90
C LEU A 114 -5.19 -8.11 5.21
N ALA A 115 -3.87 -7.89 5.19
CA ALA A 115 -3.10 -7.55 6.38
C ALA A 115 -3.56 -6.22 7.01
N GLY A 116 -3.83 -5.20 6.20
CA GLY A 116 -4.36 -3.92 6.64
C GLY A 116 -5.75 -4.04 7.27
N GLY A 117 -6.64 -4.83 6.66
CA GLY A 117 -7.97 -5.13 7.21
C GLY A 117 -7.89 -5.88 8.54
N VAL A 118 -7.09 -6.95 8.61
CA VAL A 118 -6.88 -7.70 9.86
C VAL A 118 -6.28 -6.83 10.94
N ALA A 119 -5.24 -6.05 10.62
CA ALA A 119 -4.61 -5.14 11.58
C ALA A 119 -5.59 -4.07 12.09
N ALA A 120 -6.41 -3.49 11.22
CA ALA A 120 -7.44 -2.53 11.63
C ALA A 120 -8.47 -3.15 12.58
N VAL A 121 -8.91 -4.39 12.31
CA VAL A 121 -9.80 -5.13 13.21
C VAL A 121 -9.12 -5.42 14.55
N LEU A 122 -7.86 -5.85 14.56
CA LEU A 122 -7.12 -6.12 15.79
C LEU A 122 -6.89 -4.86 16.63
N VAL A 123 -6.69 -3.70 16.00
CA VAL A 123 -6.64 -2.39 16.68
C VAL A 123 -8.02 -2.04 17.24
N TRP A 124 -9.07 -2.24 16.44
CA TRP A 124 -10.45 -2.01 16.87
C TRP A 124 -10.90 -2.93 18.01
N THR A 125 -10.41 -4.18 18.09
CA THR A 125 -10.66 -5.08 19.21
C THR A 125 -9.69 -4.90 20.36
N GLY A 126 -8.67 -4.03 20.20
CA GLY A 126 -7.72 -3.67 21.25
C GLY A 126 -6.71 -4.77 21.54
N ILE A 127 -6.54 -5.70 20.61
CA ILE A 127 -5.56 -6.79 20.66
C ILE A 127 -4.20 -6.29 20.18
N LEU A 128 -4.17 -5.53 19.07
CA LEU A 128 -2.99 -4.78 18.62
C LEU A 128 -3.08 -3.38 19.23
N TRP A 129 -2.04 -2.94 19.96
CA TRP A 129 -2.01 -1.70 20.76
C TRP A 129 -2.82 -1.71 22.09
N PRO A 130 -2.70 -2.75 22.94
CA PRO A 130 -3.35 -2.77 24.26
C PRO A 130 -2.58 -1.85 25.21
N GLY A 131 -3.05 -0.61 25.37
CA GLY A 131 -2.53 0.30 26.41
C GLY A 131 -1.94 1.60 25.88
N GLU A 132 -2.83 2.56 25.66
CA GLU A 132 -2.63 3.88 26.25
C GLU A 132 -3.73 3.97 27.32
N ARG A 133 -3.43 3.45 28.51
CA ARG A 133 -4.24 3.64 29.72
C ARG A 133 -3.54 4.67 30.59
#